data_AF-A0AAV0WFT4-F1
#
_entry.id   AF-A0AAV0WFT4-F1
#
_cell.length_a   1.000
_cell.length_b   1.000
_cell.length_c   1.000
_cell.angle_alpha   90.00
_cell.angle_beta   90.00
_cell.angle_gamma   90.00
#
_symmetry.space_group_name_H-M   'P 1'
#
loop_
_entity.id
_entity.type
_entity.pdbx_description
1 polymer ?
#
loop_
_entity_poly.entity_id
_entity_poly.type
_entity_poly.pdbx_seq_one_letter_code
_entity_poly.pdbx_strand_id
1 'polypeptide(L)'
;MGRKKKDQADKSGSQHESINEPQQTTCTDTQISTNTFTMSSGLIGNVSQLSLDGNLCQIWSDWLQEFNIYLIASGYDSQPEIRKISIFLHFIGKAALKIYNSFNINIKELTLDNLIFKFNEYFIPRKNFTVERHKFFTRYQLPDESINEHTYSRLTNKSKSCEFESLRESLIKDMLICGLNTNEYDILQCYLNTTLLPL
;
A
#
# COMPACT_ATOMS: atom_id res chain seq x y z
N MET A 1 34.90 -31.94 64.15
CA MET A 1 35.08 -31.39 65.52
C MET A 1 35.09 -29.86 65.39
N GLY A 2 34.54 -29.00 66.26
CA GLY A 2 33.61 -29.21 67.38
C GLY A 2 33.75 -28.19 68.53
N ARG A 3 32.78 -27.25 68.67
CA ARG A 3 32.38 -26.47 69.89
C ARG A 3 33.43 -25.48 70.48
N LYS A 4 33.14 -24.28 71.03
CA LYS A 4 31.92 -23.54 71.50
C LYS A 4 31.83 -22.18 70.73
N LYS A 5 31.16 -21.06 71.08
CA LYS A 5 30.19 -20.48 72.08
C LYS A 5 29.39 -19.36 71.30
N LYS A 6 28.30 -18.63 71.64
CA LYS A 6 27.59 -18.12 72.85
C LYS A 6 28.35 -17.04 73.67
N ASP A 7 27.80 -15.95 74.23
CA ASP A 7 26.43 -15.42 74.48
C ASP A 7 26.45 -13.87 74.24
N GLN A 8 25.40 -13.07 74.00
CA GLN A 8 23.92 -13.13 74.02
C GLN A 8 23.20 -12.41 75.21
N ALA A 9 22.86 -11.13 75.04
CA ALA A 9 21.76 -10.35 75.69
C ALA A 9 21.50 -9.07 74.82
N ASP A 10 20.28 -8.57 74.52
CA ASP A 10 19.08 -8.20 75.32
C ASP A 10 19.31 -6.99 76.26
N LYS A 11 18.40 -6.01 76.43
CA LYS A 11 16.92 -6.12 76.50
C LYS A 11 16.19 -4.74 76.49
N SER A 12 14.93 -4.66 75.99
CA SER A 12 13.84 -3.67 76.31
C SER A 12 14.11 -2.14 76.14
N GLY A 13 13.17 -1.21 75.93
CA GLY A 13 11.68 -1.12 75.80
C GLY A 13 11.30 0.39 75.79
N SER A 14 10.08 0.90 75.55
CA SER A 14 8.75 0.32 75.24
C SER A 14 7.83 1.38 74.54
N GLN A 15 6.51 1.16 74.48
CA GLN A 15 5.45 1.98 73.84
C GLN A 15 4.97 3.21 74.66
N HIS A 16 4.50 4.29 74.00
CA HIS A 16 3.06 4.66 74.00
C HIS A 16 2.69 5.69 72.91
N GLU A 17 1.38 5.81 72.63
CA GLU A 17 0.78 6.63 71.58
C GLU A 17 0.48 8.09 71.98
N SER A 18 0.28 8.95 70.99
CA SER A 18 -0.71 10.05 71.03
C SER A 18 -1.08 10.52 69.62
N ILE A 19 -2.32 10.99 69.46
CA ILE A 19 -2.95 11.40 68.20
C ILE A 19 -2.76 12.91 67.98
N ASN A 20 -2.49 13.37 66.75
CA ASN A 20 -3.08 14.59 66.19
C ASN A 20 -2.78 14.80 64.69
N GLU A 21 -3.84 15.13 63.95
CA GLU A 21 -3.85 15.91 62.71
C GLU A 21 -4.82 17.11 62.95
N PRO A 22 -4.89 18.14 62.09
CA PRO A 22 -4.06 18.44 60.92
C PRO A 22 -3.38 19.82 61.03
N GLN A 23 -2.66 20.24 59.97
CA GLN A 23 -2.71 21.59 59.36
C GLN A 23 -1.83 21.61 58.09
N GLN A 24 -2.01 22.60 57.22
CA GLN A 24 -1.53 22.57 55.83
C GLN A 24 -0.16 23.25 55.63
N THR A 25 0.68 22.67 54.76
CA THR A 25 1.73 23.43 54.04
C THR A 25 1.73 23.02 52.57
N THR A 26 1.70 24.00 51.67
CA THR A 26 1.55 23.80 50.22
C THR A 26 2.87 23.53 49.51
N CYS A 27 2.86 22.58 48.55
CA CYS A 27 3.77 22.58 47.41
C CYS A 27 2.94 22.62 46.12
N THR A 28 3.43 23.32 45.09
CA THR A 28 2.66 23.64 43.88
C THR A 28 2.90 22.62 42.77
N ASP A 29 1.87 21.86 42.40
CA ASP A 29 1.90 21.02 41.19
C ASP A 29 1.82 21.89 39.93
N THR A 30 2.93 21.97 39.19
CA THR A 30 2.96 22.56 37.85
C THR A 30 2.21 21.66 36.88
N GLN A 31 0.99 22.04 36.50
CA GLN A 31 0.22 21.31 35.50
C GLN A 31 0.87 21.43 34.12
N ILE A 32 1.63 20.41 33.73
CA ILE A 32 2.03 20.20 32.34
C ILE A 32 0.79 19.67 31.59
N SER A 33 -0.01 20.59 31.06
CA SER A 33 -1.17 20.27 30.22
C SER A 33 -0.72 19.65 28.89
N THR A 34 -0.46 18.35 28.91
CA THR A 34 -0.25 17.54 27.70
C THR A 34 -1.56 17.42 26.94
N ASN A 35 -1.88 18.46 26.16
CA ASN A 35 -2.97 18.44 25.19
C ASN A 35 -2.67 17.36 24.13
N THR A 36 -3.07 16.12 24.40
CA THR A 36 -3.00 15.00 23.47
C THR A 36 -3.97 15.26 22.32
N PHE A 37 -3.50 15.99 21.31
CA PHE A 37 -4.28 16.39 20.16
C PHE A 37 -4.72 15.12 19.42
N THR A 38 -5.94 14.69 19.70
CA THR A 38 -6.46 13.41 19.23
C THR A 38 -6.90 13.62 17.79
N MET A 39 -5.94 13.49 16.86
CA MET A 39 -6.20 13.50 15.43
C MET A 39 -7.02 12.25 15.06
N SER A 40 -8.33 12.38 15.24
CA SER A 40 -9.33 11.50 14.66
C SER A 40 -9.30 11.72 13.14
N SER A 41 -8.44 10.98 12.44
CA SER A 41 -8.34 10.99 10.97
C SER A 41 -9.71 10.65 10.38
N GLY A 42 -10.51 11.68 10.05
CA GLY A 42 -11.91 11.58 9.62
C GLY A 42 -12.13 10.96 8.24
N LEU A 43 -11.17 10.19 7.74
CA LEU A 43 -11.24 9.49 6.47
C LEU A 43 -12.01 8.19 6.63
N ILE A 44 -13.32 8.28 6.42
CA ILE A 44 -14.18 7.13 6.11
C ILE A 44 -13.89 6.71 4.66
N GLY A 45 -12.66 6.27 4.42
CA GLY A 45 -12.15 5.76 3.15
C GLY A 45 -11.71 4.32 3.34
N ASN A 46 -12.60 3.37 3.05
CA ASN A 46 -12.32 1.95 3.18
C ASN A 46 -11.57 1.44 1.93
N VAL A 47 -10.25 1.27 2.02
CA VAL A 47 -9.48 0.56 0.98
C VAL A 47 -10.03 -0.86 0.89
N SER A 48 -10.46 -1.27 -0.29
CA SER A 48 -11.06 -2.61 -0.47
C SER A 48 -10.02 -3.70 -0.20
N GLN A 49 -10.43 -4.89 0.25
CA GLN A 49 -9.48 -5.99 0.45
C GLN A 49 -8.95 -6.51 -0.89
N LEU A 50 -7.68 -6.95 -0.92
CA LEU A 50 -7.04 -7.41 -2.15
C LEU A 50 -7.72 -8.68 -2.69
N SER A 51 -8.28 -8.60 -3.89
CA SER A 51 -8.77 -9.77 -4.63
C SER A 51 -7.61 -10.61 -5.15
N LEU A 52 -7.79 -11.93 -5.18
CA LEU A 52 -6.84 -12.87 -5.79
C LEU A 52 -7.37 -13.46 -7.11
N ASP A 53 -8.50 -12.95 -7.63
CA ASP A 53 -9.18 -13.46 -8.81
C ASP A 53 -8.94 -12.56 -10.03
N GLY A 54 -8.22 -13.06 -11.05
CA GLY A 54 -7.98 -12.35 -12.31
C GLY A 54 -6.50 -12.05 -12.59
N ASN A 55 -6.21 -10.87 -13.17
CA ASN A 55 -4.82 -10.43 -13.38
C ASN A 55 -4.25 -9.91 -12.05
N LEU A 56 -3.64 -10.84 -11.29
CA LEU A 56 -2.99 -10.57 -10.00
C LEU A 56 -2.02 -9.39 -10.02
N CYS A 57 -1.25 -9.20 -11.08
CA CYS A 57 -0.27 -8.11 -11.16
C CYS A 57 -0.96 -6.74 -11.28
N GLN A 58 -2.05 -6.65 -12.05
CA GLN A 58 -2.83 -5.41 -12.18
C GLN A 58 -3.59 -5.12 -10.88
N ILE A 59 -4.30 -6.11 -10.33
CA ILE A 59 -5.08 -5.97 -9.09
C ILE A 59 -4.18 -5.56 -7.91
N TRP A 60 -2.98 -6.14 -7.80
CA TRP A 60 -1.98 -5.72 -6.83
C TRP A 60 -1.50 -4.29 -7.05
N SER A 61 -1.23 -3.89 -8.29
CA SER A 61 -0.79 -2.51 -8.62
C SER A 61 -1.86 -1.48 -8.26
N ASP A 62 -3.11 -1.74 -8.62
CA ASP A 62 -4.24 -0.83 -8.38
C ASP A 62 -4.51 -0.71 -6.86
N TRP A 63 -4.55 -1.85 -6.15
CA TRP A 63 -4.73 -1.89 -4.69
C TRP A 63 -3.59 -1.19 -3.94
N LEU A 64 -2.34 -1.39 -4.36
CA LEU A 64 -1.19 -0.72 -3.75
C LEU A 64 -1.23 0.79 -3.96
N GLN A 65 -1.72 1.25 -5.11
CA GLN A 65 -1.97 2.67 -5.36
C GLN A 65 -3.06 3.23 -4.44
N GLU A 66 -4.20 2.56 -4.30
CA GLU A 66 -5.26 2.95 -3.34
C GLU A 66 -4.75 3.00 -1.90
N PHE A 67 -3.99 1.98 -1.47
CA PHE A 67 -3.41 1.91 -0.14
C PHE A 67 -2.43 3.07 0.13
N ASN A 68 -1.55 3.39 -0.82
CA ASN A 68 -0.59 4.48 -0.66
C ASN A 68 -1.28 5.85 -0.60
N ILE A 69 -2.34 6.07 -1.39
CA ILE A 69 -3.17 7.28 -1.31
C ILE A 69 -3.82 7.39 0.08
N TYR A 70 -4.40 6.30 0.59
CA TYR A 70 -4.96 6.26 1.96
C TYR A 70 -3.91 6.53 3.04
N LEU A 71 -2.73 5.91 2.94
CA LEU A 71 -1.66 6.03 3.93
C LEU A 71 -1.16 7.47 4.08
N ILE A 72 -1.01 8.19 2.96
CA ILE A 72 -0.63 9.62 2.94
C ILE A 72 -1.79 10.48 3.43
N ALA A 73 -3.01 10.30 2.89
CA ALA A 73 -4.15 11.15 3.24
C ALA A 73 -4.56 11.03 4.73
N SER A 74 -4.35 9.87 5.35
CA SER A 74 -4.62 9.63 6.78
C SER A 74 -3.51 10.12 7.72
N GLY A 75 -2.36 10.54 7.19
CA GLY A 75 -1.16 10.90 7.94
C GLY A 75 -0.41 9.70 8.53
N TYR A 76 -0.69 8.47 8.06
CA TYR A 76 -0.06 7.24 8.55
C TYR A 76 1.28 6.93 7.87
N ASP A 77 1.64 7.65 6.81
CA ASP A 77 2.97 7.74 6.21
C ASP A 77 4.05 8.23 7.19
N SER A 78 3.66 9.12 8.13
CA SER A 78 4.51 9.68 9.18
C SER A 78 4.83 8.72 10.33
N GLN A 79 4.19 7.55 10.38
CA GLN A 79 4.16 6.69 11.57
C GLN A 79 5.32 5.67 11.61
N PRO A 80 5.63 5.09 12.78
CA PRO A 80 6.62 4.01 12.88
C PRO A 80 6.27 2.81 11.99
N GLU A 81 7.29 2.17 11.41
CA GLU A 81 7.14 1.08 10.43
C GLU A 81 6.24 -0.06 10.91
N ILE A 82 6.34 -0.46 12.19
CA ILE A 82 5.48 -1.48 12.79
C ILE A 82 3.98 -1.09 12.75
N ARG A 83 3.65 0.20 12.84
CA ARG A 83 2.27 0.71 12.71
C ARG A 83 1.84 0.70 11.24
N LYS A 84 2.69 1.16 10.31
CA LYS A 84 2.44 1.08 8.86
C LYS A 84 2.16 -0.35 8.40
N ILE A 85 3.02 -1.29 8.78
CA ILE A 85 2.87 -2.72 8.45
C ILE A 85 1.59 -3.30 9.08
N SER A 86 1.27 -2.94 10.33
CA SER A 86 0.01 -3.39 10.97
C SER A 86 -1.24 -2.89 10.23
N ILE A 87 -1.22 -1.63 9.76
CA ILE A 87 -2.29 -1.03 8.94
C ILE A 87 -2.37 -1.73 7.58
N PHE A 88 -1.24 -1.91 6.90
CA PHE A 88 -1.14 -2.62 5.62
C PHE A 88 -1.71 -4.05 5.71
N LEU A 89 -1.28 -4.84 6.71
CA LEU A 89 -1.74 -6.22 6.90
C LEU A 89 -3.21 -6.30 7.34
N HIS A 90 -3.77 -5.24 7.92
CA HIS A 90 -5.20 -5.12 8.19
C HIS A 90 -6.01 -4.92 6.91
N PHE A 91 -5.62 -3.95 6.06
CA PHE A 91 -6.35 -3.59 4.85
C PHE A 91 -6.20 -4.61 3.70
N ILE A 92 -5.03 -5.26 3.54
CA ILE A 92 -4.81 -6.22 2.44
C ILE A 92 -5.72 -7.46 2.52
N GLY A 93 -6.26 -7.75 3.72
CA GLY A 93 -7.32 -8.74 3.91
C GLY A 93 -6.84 -10.19 4.07
N LYS A 94 -7.78 -11.05 4.50
CA LYS A 94 -7.50 -12.42 4.96
C LYS A 94 -6.89 -13.34 3.89
N ALA A 95 -7.16 -13.07 2.61
CA ALA A 95 -6.62 -13.86 1.50
C ALA A 95 -5.10 -13.61 1.34
N ALA A 96 -4.71 -12.35 1.27
CA ALA A 96 -3.31 -11.95 1.13
C ALA A 96 -2.49 -12.10 2.44
N LEU A 97 -3.14 -12.07 3.60
CA LEU A 97 -2.47 -12.40 4.87
C LEU A 97 -1.92 -13.85 4.89
N LYS A 98 -2.53 -14.79 4.16
CA LYS A 98 -1.95 -16.14 3.96
C LYS A 98 -0.65 -16.12 3.16
N ILE A 99 -0.55 -15.20 2.19
CA ILE A 99 0.66 -15.00 1.40
C ILE A 99 1.76 -14.39 2.28
N TYR A 100 1.44 -13.36 3.07
CA TYR A 100 2.37 -12.81 4.09
C TYR A 100 2.91 -13.90 5.02
N ASN A 101 2.03 -14.74 5.57
CA ASN A 101 2.43 -15.84 6.45
C ASN A 101 3.40 -16.84 5.78
N SER A 102 3.38 -16.98 4.45
CA SER A 102 4.32 -17.84 3.72
C SER A 102 5.73 -17.25 3.57
N PHE A 103 5.91 -15.94 3.78
CA PHE A 103 7.21 -15.28 3.68
C PHE A 103 8.14 -15.57 4.87
N ASN A 104 7.59 -16.03 6.02
CA ASN A 104 8.32 -16.30 7.26
C ASN A 104 9.12 -15.11 7.83
N ILE A 105 8.60 -13.88 7.72
CA ILE A 105 9.31 -12.64 8.09
C ILE A 105 8.80 -12.06 9.43
N ASN A 106 9.73 -11.72 10.33
CA ASN A 106 9.46 -10.99 11.57
C ASN A 106 9.13 -9.50 11.30
N ILE A 107 7.96 -9.04 11.71
CA ILE A 107 7.50 -7.64 11.54
C ILE A 107 8.45 -6.63 12.22
N LYS A 108 9.13 -7.01 13.31
CA LYS A 108 9.91 -6.07 14.14
C LYS A 108 11.17 -5.51 13.48
N GLU A 109 11.65 -6.16 12.42
CA GLU A 109 12.88 -5.81 11.70
C GLU A 109 12.59 -5.36 10.26
N LEU A 110 11.31 -5.11 9.95
CA LEU A 110 10.81 -4.90 8.59
C LEU A 110 10.35 -3.45 8.39
N THR A 111 10.62 -2.89 7.21
CA THR A 111 10.01 -1.65 6.71
C THR A 111 8.81 -1.97 5.84
N LEU A 112 7.88 -1.02 5.69
CA LEU A 112 6.75 -1.16 4.77
C LEU A 112 7.24 -1.46 3.34
N ASP A 113 8.30 -0.79 2.88
CA ASP A 113 8.87 -0.98 1.54
C ASP A 113 9.41 -2.40 1.33
N ASN A 114 10.07 -2.98 2.33
CA ASN A 114 10.56 -4.36 2.27
C ASN A 114 9.41 -5.37 2.24
N LEU A 115 8.29 -5.08 2.90
CA LEU A 115 7.07 -5.89 2.83
C LEU A 115 6.40 -5.78 1.44
N ILE A 116 6.27 -4.56 0.92
CA ILE A 116 5.78 -4.29 -0.44
C ILE A 116 6.65 -5.00 -1.48
N PHE A 117 7.97 -5.02 -1.32
CA PHE A 117 8.89 -5.75 -2.19
C PHE A 117 8.61 -7.27 -2.19
N LYS A 118 8.34 -7.87 -1.03
CA LYS A 118 7.99 -9.30 -0.94
C LYS A 118 6.65 -9.63 -1.58
N PHE A 119 5.67 -8.72 -1.51
CA PHE A 119 4.43 -8.86 -2.28
C PHE A 119 4.63 -8.62 -3.79
N ASN A 120 5.50 -7.69 -4.19
CA ASN A 120 5.92 -7.52 -5.59
C ASN A 120 6.51 -8.82 -6.14
N GLU A 121 7.43 -9.48 -5.41
CA GLU A 121 7.99 -10.78 -5.78
C GLU A 121 6.95 -11.91 -5.87
N TYR A 122 5.78 -11.78 -5.24
CA TYR A 122 4.70 -12.75 -5.36
C TYR A 122 3.76 -12.45 -6.55
N PHE A 123 3.37 -11.18 -6.73
CA PHE A 123 2.35 -10.79 -7.72
C PHE A 123 2.91 -10.44 -9.11
N ILE A 124 4.10 -9.86 -9.19
CA ILE A 124 4.68 -9.36 -10.47
C ILE A 124 5.21 -10.47 -11.39
N PRO A 125 5.85 -11.58 -10.92
CA PRO A 125 6.37 -12.63 -11.81
C PRO A 125 5.31 -13.40 -12.63
N ARG A 126 4.03 -13.04 -12.52
CA ARG A 126 2.91 -13.56 -13.33
C ARG A 126 2.25 -12.50 -14.23
N LYS A 127 2.88 -11.34 -14.44
CA LYS A 127 2.53 -10.42 -15.53
C LYS A 127 2.85 -11.09 -16.88
N ASN A 128 1.92 -11.90 -17.38
CA ASN A 128 2.12 -12.67 -18.60
C ASN A 128 2.06 -11.73 -19.82
N PHE A 129 3.21 -11.21 -20.22
CA PHE A 129 3.35 -10.30 -21.36
C PHE A 129 2.77 -10.89 -22.64
N THR A 130 2.90 -12.20 -22.87
CA THR A 130 2.29 -12.84 -24.04
C THR A 130 0.77 -12.71 -24.04
N VAL A 131 0.11 -12.81 -22.88
CA VAL A 131 -1.34 -12.61 -22.74
C VAL A 131 -1.75 -11.15 -22.92
N GLU A 132 -1.04 -10.19 -22.32
CA GLU A 132 -1.39 -8.76 -22.48
C GLU A 132 -1.07 -8.24 -23.89
N ARG A 133 0.07 -8.64 -24.46
CA ARG A 133 0.41 -8.39 -25.87
C ARG A 133 -0.60 -9.03 -26.81
N HIS A 134 -1.06 -10.26 -26.56
CA HIS A 134 -2.14 -10.89 -27.33
C HIS A 134 -3.43 -10.06 -27.24
N LYS A 135 -3.89 -9.70 -26.03
CA LYS A 135 -5.06 -8.81 -25.82
C LYS A 135 -4.95 -7.43 -26.50
N PHE A 136 -3.74 -6.99 -26.85
CA PHE A 136 -3.48 -5.78 -27.62
C PHE A 136 -3.50 -6.07 -29.13
N PHE A 137 -2.73 -7.05 -29.60
CA PHE A 137 -2.66 -7.43 -31.02
C PHE A 137 -3.96 -8.03 -31.59
N THR A 138 -4.87 -8.55 -30.75
CA THR A 138 -6.21 -8.98 -31.18
C THR A 138 -7.29 -7.90 -30.99
N ARG A 139 -6.93 -6.61 -30.88
CA ARG A 139 -7.91 -5.52 -30.75
C ARG A 139 -8.23 -4.88 -32.10
N TYR A 140 -9.43 -5.20 -32.59
CA TYR A 140 -10.11 -4.54 -33.71
C TYR A 140 -11.23 -3.64 -33.19
N GLN A 141 -11.67 -2.66 -33.99
CA GLN A 141 -12.81 -1.78 -33.76
C GLN A 141 -14.12 -2.59 -33.74
N LEU A 142 -15.06 -2.25 -32.86
CA LEU A 142 -16.42 -2.83 -32.89
C LEU A 142 -17.32 -2.02 -33.87
N PRO A 143 -18.40 -2.61 -34.43
CA PRO A 143 -19.21 -1.95 -35.47
C PRO A 143 -19.71 -0.54 -35.12
N ASP A 144 -20.02 -0.29 -33.85
CA ASP A 144 -20.54 0.99 -33.33
C ASP A 144 -19.50 1.79 -32.52
N GLU A 145 -18.20 1.47 -32.62
CA GLU A 145 -17.14 2.07 -31.79
C GLU A 145 -16.36 3.18 -32.51
N SER A 146 -16.28 4.36 -31.90
CA SER A 146 -15.52 5.49 -32.45
C SER A 146 -14.01 5.25 -32.48
N ILE A 147 -13.35 5.79 -33.52
CA ILE A 147 -11.90 5.70 -33.72
C ILE A 147 -11.13 6.34 -32.55
N ASN A 148 -11.30 7.65 -32.39
CA ASN A 148 -10.42 8.46 -31.55
C ASN A 148 -10.69 8.28 -30.05
N GLU A 149 -11.96 8.31 -29.65
CA GLU A 149 -12.34 8.37 -28.23
C GLU A 149 -12.38 6.98 -27.56
N HIS A 150 -12.66 5.91 -28.33
CA HIS A 150 -12.82 4.56 -27.78
C HIS A 150 -11.75 3.59 -28.26
N THR A 151 -11.53 3.46 -29.58
CA THR A 151 -10.57 2.48 -30.12
C THR A 151 -9.13 2.85 -29.76
N TYR A 152 -8.67 4.07 -30.08
CA TYR A 152 -7.34 4.56 -29.72
C TYR A 152 -7.13 4.59 -28.20
N SER A 153 -8.10 5.10 -27.44
CA SER A 153 -8.05 5.11 -25.96
C SER A 153 -7.87 3.71 -25.36
N ARG A 154 -8.57 2.70 -25.88
CA ARG A 154 -8.43 1.30 -25.42
C ARG A 154 -7.11 0.67 -25.81
N LEU A 155 -6.57 0.96 -27.01
CA LEU A 155 -5.21 0.54 -27.40
C LEU A 155 -4.14 1.17 -26.49
N THR A 156 -4.22 2.47 -26.26
CA THR A 156 -3.30 3.25 -25.40
C THR A 156 -3.34 2.80 -23.93
N ASN A 157 -4.51 2.35 -23.44
CA ASN A 157 -4.62 1.75 -22.11
C ASN A 157 -4.06 0.33 -22.05
N LYS A 158 -4.35 -0.54 -23.03
CA LYS A 158 -3.80 -1.91 -23.10
C LYS A 158 -2.28 -1.92 -23.16
N SER A 159 -1.67 -1.05 -23.96
CA SER A 159 -0.22 -0.98 -24.15
C SER A 159 0.57 -0.66 -22.87
N LYS A 160 -0.07 -0.07 -21.83
CA LYS A 160 0.53 0.12 -20.49
C LYS A 160 1.05 -1.18 -19.86
N SER A 161 0.37 -2.29 -20.13
CA SER A 161 0.66 -3.60 -19.54
C SER A 161 1.57 -4.50 -20.41
N CYS A 162 1.88 -4.07 -21.64
CA CYS A 162 2.44 -4.95 -22.67
C CYS A 162 3.98 -5.04 -22.68
N GLU A 163 4.69 -4.06 -22.09
CA GLU A 163 6.15 -3.88 -22.24
C GLU A 163 6.55 -3.84 -23.73
N PHE A 164 6.44 -2.64 -24.30
CA PHE A 164 6.83 -2.30 -25.68
C PHE A 164 7.88 -1.18 -25.74
N GLU A 165 8.28 -0.64 -24.59
CA GLU A 165 9.37 0.33 -24.44
C GLU A 165 9.25 1.50 -25.45
N SER A 166 10.24 1.70 -26.31
CA SER A 166 10.25 2.74 -27.35
C SER A 166 9.32 2.45 -28.54
N LEU A 167 8.92 1.21 -28.76
CA LEU A 167 8.00 0.81 -29.84
C LEU A 167 6.53 1.05 -29.47
N ARG A 168 6.23 1.49 -28.24
CA ARG A 168 4.85 1.61 -27.75
C ARG A 168 3.98 2.52 -28.65
N GLU A 169 4.47 3.69 -29.02
CA GLU A 169 3.68 4.67 -29.77
C GLU A 169 3.56 4.34 -31.27
N SER A 170 4.52 3.61 -31.85
CA SER A 170 4.35 3.06 -33.20
C SER A 170 3.34 1.92 -33.18
N LEU A 171 3.47 0.96 -32.27
CA LEU A 171 2.57 -0.20 -32.19
C LEU A 171 1.12 0.18 -31.90
N ILE A 172 0.84 1.27 -31.16
CA ILE A 172 -0.52 1.80 -31.01
C ILE A 172 -1.08 2.30 -32.35
N LYS A 173 -0.28 2.99 -33.16
CA LYS A 173 -0.67 3.46 -34.49
C LYS A 173 -0.84 2.29 -35.47
N ASP A 174 0.09 1.34 -35.46
CA ASP A 174 0.05 0.14 -36.31
C ASP A 174 -1.20 -0.70 -36.01
N MET A 175 -1.54 -0.90 -34.73
CA MET A 175 -2.78 -1.59 -34.33
C MET A 175 -4.05 -0.78 -34.57
N LEU A 176 -3.99 0.56 -34.55
CA LEU A 176 -5.11 1.38 -34.98
C LEU A 176 -5.35 1.20 -36.49
N ILE A 177 -4.30 1.23 -37.31
CA ILE A 177 -4.38 1.01 -38.76
C ILE A 177 -4.91 -0.39 -39.09
N CYS A 178 -4.34 -1.43 -38.48
CA CYS A 178 -4.72 -2.82 -38.75
C CYS A 178 -6.07 -3.23 -38.13
N GLY A 179 -6.56 -2.48 -37.13
CA GLY A 179 -7.76 -2.79 -36.38
C GLY A 179 -9.04 -2.05 -36.80
N LEU A 180 -8.97 -1.10 -37.73
CA LEU A 180 -10.13 -0.29 -38.15
C LEU A 180 -11.01 -0.97 -39.21
N ASN A 181 -12.29 -0.60 -39.22
CA ASN A 181 -13.28 -1.09 -40.16
C ASN A 181 -13.01 -0.55 -41.58
N THR A 182 -13.32 -1.37 -42.60
CA THR A 182 -12.91 -1.14 -44.00
C THR A 182 -13.38 0.20 -44.60
N ASN A 183 -14.46 0.77 -44.07
CA ASN A 183 -15.04 2.03 -44.55
C ASN A 183 -14.30 3.29 -44.03
N GLU A 184 -13.33 3.14 -43.13
CA GLU A 184 -12.67 4.26 -42.43
C GLU A 184 -11.17 4.41 -42.80
N TYR A 185 -10.66 3.60 -43.72
CA TYR A 185 -9.27 3.69 -44.20
C TYR A 185 -8.92 5.03 -44.86
N ASP A 186 -9.88 5.72 -45.46
CA ASP A 186 -9.65 7.06 -46.05
C ASP A 186 -9.41 8.12 -44.96
N ILE A 187 -10.05 7.97 -43.79
CA ILE A 187 -9.87 8.88 -42.64
C ILE A 187 -8.45 8.70 -42.06
N LEU A 188 -7.97 7.45 -41.99
CA LEU A 188 -6.57 7.14 -41.62
C LEU A 188 -5.56 7.84 -42.53
N GLN A 189 -5.78 7.85 -43.85
CA GLN A 189 -4.88 8.51 -44.79
C GLN A 189 -4.77 10.01 -44.51
N CYS A 190 -5.87 10.69 -44.16
CA CYS A 190 -5.82 12.09 -43.73
C CYS A 190 -4.98 12.27 -42.46
N TYR A 191 -5.18 11.45 -41.43
CA TYR A 191 -4.44 11.58 -40.16
C TYR A 191 -2.94 11.31 -40.30
N LEU A 192 -2.54 10.25 -41.01
CA LEU A 192 -1.14 9.90 -41.20
C LEU A 192 -0.37 10.98 -41.96
N ASN A 193 -0.94 11.49 -43.06
CA ASN A 193 -0.33 12.56 -43.85
C ASN A 193 -0.29 13.91 -43.08
N THR A 194 -1.25 14.19 -42.20
CA THR A 194 -1.26 15.42 -41.39
C THR A 194 -0.13 15.42 -40.34
N THR A 195 0.32 14.26 -39.86
CA THR A 195 1.49 14.14 -38.95
C THR A 195 2.85 14.02 -39.66
N LEU A 196 2.91 14.22 -40.98
CA LEU A 196 4.14 14.15 -41.78
C LEU A 196 4.56 15.49 -42.41
N LEU A 197 4.09 16.61 -41.86
CA LEU A 197 4.73 17.91 -42.09
C LEU A 197 5.94 18.07 -41.15
N PRO A 198 7.14 18.38 -41.67
CA PRO A 198 8.40 18.22 -40.94
C PRO A 198 8.74 19.37 -39.99
N LEU A 199 9.67 19.07 -39.07
CA LEU A 199 10.59 20.02 -38.44
C LEU A 199 11.82 20.22 -39.34
#